data_AF-A0A315XDM2-F1
#
_entry.id   AF-A0A315XDM2-F1
#
_cell.length_a   1.000
_cell.length_b   1.000
_cell.length_c   1.000
_cell.angle_alpha   90.00
_cell.angle_beta   90.00
_cell.angle_gamma   90.00
#
_symmetry.space_group_name_H-M   'P 1'
#
loop_
_entity.id
_entity.type
_entity.pdbx_description
1 polymer ?
#
loop_
_entity_poly.entity_id
_entity_poly.type
_entity_poly.pdbx_seq_one_letter_code
_entity_poly.pdbx_strand_id
1 'polypeptide(L)'
;MKVFIYPTNSLILYDLVERFGHEPLAIMQEIGKKVRTQGLDSPPMNMTPEDPKFGLKYAAVEVPSGVRGRMSLFDPLLSKAEAAIIVTEPVISFGCMGCARTNELVNFLLRGKKIPLLKLDYPTTEEDAKIFVYKISEFLKSLKPAEDKK
;
A
#
# COMPACT_ATOMS: atom_id res chain seq x y z
N MET A 1 6.95 -5.66 11.91
CA MET A 1 7.37 -5.67 10.49
C MET A 1 6.64 -4.57 9.74
N LYS A 2 7.14 -4.17 8.56
CA LYS A 2 6.46 -3.24 7.64
C LYS A 2 5.51 -3.98 6.71
N VAL A 3 4.21 -3.79 6.89
CA VAL A 3 3.17 -4.56 6.19
C VAL A 3 2.51 -3.69 5.12
N PHE A 4 2.66 -4.08 3.86
CA PHE A 4 1.95 -3.47 2.75
C PHE A 4 0.46 -3.83 2.80
N ILE A 5 -0.42 -2.83 2.73
CA ILE A 5 -1.86 -3.05 2.67
C ILE A 5 -2.39 -2.70 1.30
N TYR A 6 -3.16 -3.59 0.68
CA TYR A 6 -3.91 -3.29 -0.54
C TYR A 6 -5.40 -3.56 -0.28
N PRO A 7 -6.30 -2.58 -0.49
CA PRO A 7 -6.06 -1.21 -0.96
C PRO A 7 -5.18 -0.36 -0.02
N THR A 8 -4.25 0.42 -0.58
CA THR A 8 -3.30 1.27 0.18
C THR A 8 -3.90 2.46 0.93
N ASN A 9 -5.21 2.66 0.91
CA ASN A 9 -5.93 3.69 1.66
C ASN A 9 -6.99 3.09 2.60
N SER A 10 -6.99 1.76 2.75
CA SER A 10 -7.91 1.09 3.66
C SER A 10 -7.59 1.47 5.10
N LEU A 11 -8.49 2.22 5.73
CA LEU A 11 -8.37 2.60 7.14
C LEU A 11 -8.52 1.38 8.07
N ILE A 12 -9.34 0.41 7.67
CA ILE A 12 -9.54 -0.84 8.42
C ILE A 12 -8.25 -1.66 8.44
N LEU A 13 -7.61 -1.86 7.28
CA LEU A 13 -6.35 -2.60 7.22
C LEU A 13 -5.23 -1.84 7.94
N TYR A 14 -5.21 -0.52 7.82
CA TYR A 14 -4.24 0.32 8.54
C TYR A 14 -4.34 0.10 10.05
N ASP A 15 -5.54 0.25 10.61
CA ASP A 15 -5.82 0.09 12.04
C ASP A 15 -5.52 -1.34 12.52
N LEU A 16 -5.91 -2.37 11.77
CA LEU A 16 -5.60 -3.77 12.12
C LEU A 16 -4.10 -4.03 12.17
N VAL A 17 -3.33 -3.54 11.20
CA VAL A 17 -1.87 -3.74 11.20
C VAL A 17 -1.22 -3.02 12.38
N GLU A 18 -1.63 -1.78 12.65
CA GLU A 18 -1.10 -0.96 13.75
C GLU A 18 -1.40 -1.57 15.12
N ARG A 19 -2.63 -2.03 15.36
CA ARG A 19 -3.05 -2.67 16.63
C ARG A 19 -2.26 -3.94 16.97
N PHE A 20 -1.75 -4.63 15.96
CA PHE A 20 -0.94 -5.85 16.15
C PHE A 20 0.57 -5.56 16.23
N GLY A 21 0.97 -4.28 16.40
CA GLY A 21 2.37 -3.90 16.63
C GLY A 21 3.22 -3.95 15.35
N HIS A 22 2.61 -3.71 14.20
CA HIS A 22 3.28 -3.64 12.91
C HIS A 22 3.13 -2.27 12.27
N GLU A 23 4.03 -1.92 11.35
CA GLU A 23 3.99 -0.64 10.64
C GLU A 23 3.18 -0.81 9.34
N PRO A 24 1.97 -0.24 9.23
CA PRO A 24 1.22 -0.24 7.97
C PRO A 24 1.91 0.64 6.94
N LEU A 25 2.09 0.11 5.73
CA LEU A 25 2.58 0.85 4.56
C LEU A 25 1.38 1.25 3.68
N ALA A 26 0.95 2.50 3.84
CA ALA A 26 -0.22 3.07 3.20
C ALA A 26 0.15 4.30 2.36
N ILE A 27 -0.56 4.54 1.25
CA ILE A 27 -0.24 5.62 0.32
C ILE A 27 -0.46 7.01 0.91
N MET A 28 -1.37 7.12 1.88
CA MET A 28 -1.63 8.34 2.65
C MET A 28 -0.37 8.84 3.37
N GLN A 29 0.54 7.95 3.79
CA GLN A 29 1.79 8.34 4.47
C GLN A 29 2.74 9.05 3.50
N GLU A 30 2.90 8.55 2.28
CA GLU A 30 3.77 9.16 1.27
C GLU A 30 3.15 10.45 0.69
N ILE A 31 1.83 10.49 0.49
CA ILE A 31 1.11 11.72 0.12
C ILE A 31 1.26 12.78 1.23
N GLY A 32 1.10 12.38 2.50
CA GLY A 32 1.20 13.27 3.64
C GLY A 32 2.55 13.99 3.72
N LYS A 33 3.65 13.34 3.35
CA LYS A 33 4.98 13.99 3.28
C LYS A 33 4.99 15.12 2.26
N LYS A 34 4.43 14.91 1.07
CA LYS A 34 4.41 15.93 0.00
C LYS A 34 3.48 17.10 0.30
N VAL A 35 2.36 16.85 0.99
CA VAL A 35 1.33 17.87 1.28
C VAL A 35 1.62 18.67 2.55
N ARG A 36 2.27 18.05 3.56
CA ARG A 36 2.57 18.70 4.85
C ARG A 36 3.98 19.30 4.93
N THR A 37 4.77 19.24 3.85
CA THR A 37 6.08 19.89 3.81
C THR A 37 5.89 21.40 3.95
N GLN A 38 6.48 22.00 4.99
CA GLN A 38 6.41 23.44 5.22
C GLN A 38 7.25 24.19 4.17
N GLY A 39 6.60 25.04 3.38
CA GLY A 39 7.22 26.03 2.51
C GLY A 39 6.34 27.28 2.49
N LEU A 40 6.93 28.44 2.78
CA LEU A 40 6.20 29.70 3.00
C LEU A 40 5.41 30.18 1.77
N ASP A 41 5.85 29.83 0.56
CA ASP A 41 5.38 30.45 -0.70
C ASP A 41 5.02 29.44 -1.80
N SER A 42 4.61 28.21 -1.45
CA SER A 42 4.22 27.25 -2.50
C SER A 42 2.95 26.49 -2.11
N PRO A 43 1.98 26.36 -3.04
CA PRO A 43 0.87 25.44 -2.83
C PRO A 43 1.42 24.03 -2.55
N PRO A 44 0.67 23.16 -1.83
CA PRO A 44 1.10 21.79 -1.55
C PRO A 44 1.72 21.16 -2.80
N MET A 45 2.96 20.68 -2.69
CA MET A 45 3.74 20.27 -3.86
C MET A 45 3.11 19.01 -4.46
N ASN A 46 2.36 19.18 -5.56
CA ASN A 46 1.53 18.15 -6.17
C ASN A 46 2.30 17.11 -7.01
N MET A 47 3.63 17.05 -6.87
CA MET A 47 4.63 16.28 -7.63
C MET A 47 5.50 17.14 -8.56
N THR A 48 6.75 16.73 -8.73
CA THR A 48 7.76 17.38 -9.57
C THR A 48 7.99 16.57 -10.86
N PRO A 49 8.59 17.16 -11.91
CA PRO A 49 9.00 16.42 -13.11
C PRO A 49 10.00 15.28 -12.84
N GLU A 50 10.67 15.28 -11.68
CA GLU A 50 11.57 14.22 -11.25
C GLU A 50 10.82 12.99 -10.73
N ASP A 51 9.62 13.16 -10.17
CA ASP A 51 8.87 12.06 -9.56
C ASP A 51 8.57 10.90 -10.54
N PRO A 52 8.10 11.14 -11.78
CA PRO A 52 7.88 10.06 -12.74
C PRO A 52 9.15 9.30 -13.15
N LYS A 53 10.35 9.87 -12.95
CA LYS A 53 11.61 9.18 -13.26
C LYS A 53 11.82 7.98 -12.34
N PHE A 54 11.38 8.03 -11.09
CA PHE A 54 11.38 6.86 -10.20
C PHE A 54 10.46 5.74 -10.72
N GLY A 55 9.37 6.11 -11.39
CA GLY A 55 8.46 5.17 -12.04
C GLY A 55 9.13 4.35 -13.16
N LEU A 56 10.21 4.85 -13.77
CA LEU A 56 10.95 4.14 -14.83
C LEU A 56 11.59 2.83 -14.37
N LYS A 57 11.78 2.66 -13.06
CA LYS A 57 12.20 1.39 -12.45
C LYS A 57 11.19 0.26 -12.68
N TYR A 58 9.92 0.60 -12.88
CA TYR A 58 8.81 -0.35 -12.92
C TYR A 58 8.06 -0.39 -14.25
N ALA A 59 8.09 0.72 -14.99
CA ALA A 59 7.33 0.91 -16.20
C ALA A 59 8.17 1.67 -17.22
N ALA A 60 8.16 1.21 -18.47
CA ALA A 60 8.91 1.83 -19.54
C ALA A 60 8.41 3.25 -19.89
N VAL A 61 9.21 4.00 -20.66
CA VAL A 61 9.01 5.45 -20.86
C VAL A 61 7.71 5.77 -21.60
N GLU A 62 7.25 4.86 -22.46
CA GLU A 62 6.01 4.93 -23.23
C GLU A 62 4.75 4.72 -22.37
N VAL A 63 4.91 4.24 -21.13
CA VAL A 63 3.77 4.08 -20.21
C VAL A 63 3.27 5.46 -19.76
N PRO A 64 1.94 5.68 -19.68
CA PRO A 64 1.36 6.97 -19.31
C PRO A 64 1.96 7.58 -18.04
N SER A 65 2.17 8.90 -18.07
CA SER A 65 2.74 9.65 -16.95
C SER A 65 1.97 9.46 -15.64
N GLY A 66 0.65 9.25 -15.70
CA GLY A 66 -0.17 8.93 -14.52
C GLY A 66 0.21 7.61 -13.84
N VAL A 67 0.61 6.59 -14.60
CA VAL A 67 1.09 5.32 -14.04
C VAL A 67 2.45 5.54 -13.39
N ARG A 68 3.39 6.14 -14.13
CA ARG A 68 4.77 6.39 -13.65
C ARG A 68 4.81 7.31 -12.43
N GLY A 69 4.01 8.38 -12.43
CA GLY A 69 3.86 9.28 -11.29
C GLY A 69 3.26 8.57 -10.08
N ARG A 70 2.27 7.69 -10.26
CA ARG A 70 1.74 6.93 -9.12
C ARG A 70 2.75 5.91 -8.60
N MET A 71 3.55 5.31 -9.47
CA MET A 71 4.63 4.41 -9.06
C MET A 71 5.71 5.09 -8.21
N SER A 72 5.92 6.40 -8.33
CA SER A 72 6.84 7.11 -7.43
C SER A 72 6.33 7.19 -5.98
N LEU A 73 5.00 7.20 -5.79
CA LEU A 73 4.38 7.12 -4.47
C LEU A 73 4.39 5.68 -3.92
N PHE A 74 4.31 4.69 -4.81
CA PHE A 74 4.36 3.28 -4.42
C PHE A 74 5.78 2.74 -4.21
N ASP A 75 6.81 3.32 -4.84
CA ASP A 75 8.21 2.85 -4.73
C ASP A 75 8.71 2.77 -3.27
N PRO A 76 8.51 3.80 -2.42
CA PRO A 76 8.89 3.71 -1.00
C PRO A 76 8.15 2.61 -0.25
N LEU A 77 6.89 2.37 -0.59
CA LEU A 77 6.07 1.33 0.06
C LEU A 77 6.50 -0.07 -0.40
N LEU A 78 6.68 -0.25 -1.71
CA LEU A 78 7.11 -1.51 -2.30
C LEU A 78 8.52 -1.88 -1.84
N SER A 79 9.46 -0.93 -1.81
CA SER A 79 10.83 -1.20 -1.35
C SER A 79 10.89 -1.63 0.11
N LYS A 80 10.08 -1.00 0.98
CA LYS A 80 10.06 -1.27 2.43
C LYS A 80 9.20 -2.46 2.86
N ALA A 81 8.33 -2.98 2.00
CA ALA A 81 7.40 -4.06 2.33
C ALA A 81 8.14 -5.35 2.76
N GLU A 82 7.92 -5.75 4.01
CA GLU A 82 8.42 -7.01 4.60
C GLU A 82 7.34 -8.09 4.66
N ALA A 83 6.06 -7.71 4.60
CA ALA A 83 4.90 -8.58 4.44
C ALA A 83 3.80 -7.82 3.67
N ALA A 84 2.77 -8.51 3.19
CA ALA A 84 1.66 -7.87 2.47
C ALA A 84 0.30 -8.50 2.76
N ILE A 85 -0.74 -7.67 2.83
CA ILE A 85 -2.15 -8.07 2.83
C ILE A 85 -2.79 -7.50 1.56
N ILE A 86 -3.36 -8.37 0.73
CA ILE A 86 -4.04 -8.00 -0.50
C ILE A 86 -5.52 -8.41 -0.41
N VAL A 87 -6.39 -7.40 -0.40
CA VAL A 87 -7.83 -7.59 -0.49
C VAL A 87 -8.27 -7.45 -1.95
N THR A 88 -8.80 -8.52 -2.52
CA THR A 88 -9.40 -8.55 -3.86
C THR A 88 -10.84 -8.07 -3.84
N GLU A 89 -11.26 -7.52 -4.98
CA GLU A 89 -12.61 -6.96 -5.18
C GLU A 89 -13.04 -5.95 -4.10
N PRO A 90 -12.19 -4.96 -3.77
CA PRO A 90 -12.58 -3.94 -2.81
C PRO A 90 -13.80 -3.17 -3.34
N VAL A 91 -14.76 -2.91 -2.44
CA VAL A 91 -15.91 -2.07 -2.77
C VAL A 91 -15.49 -0.68 -3.26
N ILE A 92 -16.31 -0.07 -4.12
CA ILE A 92 -16.01 1.23 -4.75
C ILE A 92 -15.75 2.36 -3.73
N SER A 93 -16.23 2.23 -2.50
CA SER A 93 -16.01 3.19 -1.41
C SER A 93 -14.54 3.31 -0.98
N PHE A 94 -13.66 2.36 -1.33
CA PHE A 94 -12.21 2.54 -1.20
C PHE A 94 -11.66 3.59 -2.19
N GLY A 95 -12.44 4.11 -3.13
CA GLY A 95 -12.02 5.22 -4.00
C GLY A 95 -10.85 4.88 -4.95
N CYS A 96 -10.40 5.89 -5.70
CA CYS A 96 -9.35 5.71 -6.70
C CYS A 96 -7.97 5.66 -6.06
N MET A 97 -7.31 4.51 -6.20
CA MET A 97 -5.95 4.26 -5.72
C MET A 97 -4.86 4.57 -6.73
N GLY A 98 -5.28 4.81 -7.96
CA GLY A 98 -4.49 4.80 -9.18
C GLY A 98 -5.35 4.23 -10.29
N CYS A 99 -4.90 4.37 -11.54
CA CYS A 99 -5.57 3.68 -12.62
C CYS A 99 -5.43 2.16 -12.43
N ALA A 100 -6.34 1.39 -13.04
CA ALA A 100 -6.36 -0.07 -12.92
C ALA A 100 -4.99 -0.70 -13.24
N ARG A 101 -4.25 -0.15 -14.22
CA ARG A 101 -2.92 -0.61 -14.60
C ARG A 101 -1.87 -0.43 -13.51
N THR A 102 -1.89 0.67 -12.76
CA THR A 102 -1.00 0.84 -11.60
C THR A 102 -1.33 -0.20 -10.53
N ASN A 103 -2.60 -0.44 -10.26
CA ASN A 103 -3.03 -1.39 -9.23
C ASN A 103 -2.62 -2.82 -9.58
N GLU A 104 -2.80 -3.22 -10.85
CA GLU A 104 -2.34 -4.51 -11.37
C GLU A 104 -0.82 -4.66 -11.23
N LEU A 105 -0.05 -3.63 -11.63
CA LEU A 105 1.41 -3.62 -11.53
C LEU A 105 1.89 -3.74 -10.08
N VAL A 106 1.31 -2.97 -9.15
CA VAL A 106 1.64 -3.03 -7.71
C VAL A 106 1.38 -4.43 -7.16
N ASN A 107 0.21 -5.01 -7.45
CA ASN A 107 -0.13 -6.36 -7.00
C ASN A 107 0.78 -7.43 -7.61
N PHE A 108 1.15 -7.29 -8.89
CA PHE A 108 2.11 -8.17 -9.55
C PHE A 108 3.49 -8.11 -8.87
N LEU A 109 3.99 -6.90 -8.59
CA LEU A 109 5.28 -6.70 -7.93
C LEU A 109 5.30 -7.25 -6.50
N LEU A 110 4.19 -7.12 -5.75
CA LEU A 110 4.06 -7.70 -4.42
C LEU A 110 4.06 -9.23 -4.44
N ARG A 111 3.34 -9.85 -5.38
CA ARG A 111 3.35 -11.32 -5.56
C ARG A 111 4.72 -11.85 -5.98
N GLY A 112 5.48 -11.07 -6.75
CA GLY A 112 6.85 -11.39 -7.12
C GLY A 112 7.86 -11.26 -5.98
N LYS A 113 7.50 -10.60 -4.87
CA LYS A 113 8.37 -10.52 -3.69
C LYS A 113 8.28 -11.82 -2.88
N LYS A 114 9.44 -12.32 -2.44
CA LYS A 114 9.56 -13.45 -1.51
C LYS A 114 9.27 -13.00 -0.06
N ILE A 115 8.11 -12.41 0.17
CA ILE A 115 7.64 -11.95 1.49
C ILE A 115 6.34 -12.66 1.88
N PRO A 116 6.03 -12.82 3.18
CA PRO A 116 4.74 -13.34 3.62
C PRO A 116 3.59 -12.51 3.04
N LEU A 117 2.64 -13.17 2.39
CA LEU A 117 1.54 -12.51 1.69
C LEU A 117 0.22 -13.20 2.05
N LEU A 118 -0.73 -12.43 2.56
CA LEU A 118 -2.11 -12.85 2.77
C LEU A 118 -2.98 -12.26 1.65
N LYS A 119 -3.71 -13.12 0.94
CA LYS A 119 -4.71 -12.70 -0.05
C LYS A 119 -6.10 -13.10 0.45
N LEU A 120 -7.05 -12.15 0.42
CA LEU A 120 -8.42 -12.34 0.86
C LEU A 120 -9.38 -11.61 -0.09
N ASP A 121 -10.62 -12.05 -0.17
CA ASP A 121 -11.69 -11.30 -0.84
C ASP A 121 -12.36 -10.34 0.14
N TYR A 122 -12.90 -9.23 -0.36
CA TYR A 122 -13.63 -8.29 0.47
C TYR A 122 -14.93 -8.93 0.99
N PRO A 123 -15.24 -8.84 2.31
CA PRO A 123 -16.40 -9.50 2.87
C PRO A 123 -17.71 -8.82 2.46
N THR A 124 -18.74 -9.61 2.16
CA THR A 124 -20.07 -9.12 1.77
C THR A 124 -21.16 -9.43 2.81
N THR A 125 -20.87 -10.33 3.76
CA THR A 125 -21.75 -10.69 4.88
C THR A 125 -21.08 -10.42 6.23
N GLU A 126 -21.86 -10.43 7.31
CA GLU A 126 -21.32 -10.25 8.66
C GLU A 126 -20.44 -11.45 9.07
N GLU A 127 -20.84 -12.67 8.71
CA GLU A 127 -20.06 -13.89 8.93
C GLU A 127 -18.72 -13.82 8.19
N ASP A 128 -18.73 -13.40 6.91
CA ASP A 128 -17.51 -13.23 6.13
C ASP A 128 -16.61 -12.14 6.72
N ALA A 129 -17.19 -11.06 7.27
CA ALA A 129 -16.43 -10.01 7.92
C ALA A 129 -15.71 -10.52 9.18
N LYS A 130 -16.37 -11.37 9.99
CA LYS A 130 -15.74 -12.02 11.15
C LYS A 130 -14.58 -12.91 10.72
N ILE A 131 -14.77 -13.72 9.67
CA ILE A 131 -13.73 -14.59 9.11
C ILE A 131 -12.58 -13.76 8.52
N PHE A 132 -12.88 -12.66 7.84
CA PHE A 132 -11.92 -11.74 7.24
C PHE A 132 -10.98 -11.16 8.31
N VAL A 133 -11.55 -10.59 9.38
CA VAL A 133 -10.77 -10.04 10.49
C VAL A 133 -9.96 -11.13 11.21
N TYR A 134 -10.56 -12.30 11.44
CA TYR A 134 -9.87 -13.43 12.06
C TYR A 134 -8.63 -13.86 11.25
N LYS A 135 -8.77 -14.08 9.94
CA LYS A 135 -7.65 -14.46 9.06
C LYS A 135 -6.54 -13.43 9.06
N ILE A 136 -6.88 -12.14 9.05
CA ILE A 136 -5.90 -11.05 9.15
C ILE A 136 -5.20 -11.10 10.51
N SER A 137 -5.94 -11.28 11.60
CA SER A 137 -5.34 -11.35 12.94
C SER A 137 -4.37 -12.51 13.09
N GLU A 138 -4.70 -13.70 12.58
CA GLU A 138 -3.84 -14.87 12.64
C GLU A 138 -2.59 -14.68 11.80
N PHE A 139 -2.75 -14.09 10.60
CA PHE A 139 -1.61 -13.73 9.77
C PHE A 139 -0.69 -12.75 10.49
N LEU A 140 -1.21 -11.65 11.05
CA LEU A 140 -0.40 -10.64 11.75
C LEU A 140 0.30 -11.24 12.98
N LYS A 141 -0.38 -12.06 13.80
CA LYS A 141 0.27 -12.76 14.92
C LYS A 141 1.38 -13.70 14.48
N SER A 142 1.27 -14.31 13.30
CA SER A 142 2.30 -15.20 12.75
C SER A 142 3.55 -14.44 12.29
N LEU A 143 3.44 -13.12 12.06
CA LEU A 143 4.57 -12.27 11.75
C LEU A 143 5.31 -11.91 13.04
N LYS A 144 6.64 -12.05 13.04
CA LYS A 144 7.45 -11.63 14.19
C LYS A 144 7.31 -10.10 14.40
N PRO A 145 7.19 -9.61 15.64
CA PRO A 145 7.20 -8.18 15.92
C PRO A 145 8.49 -7.52 15.41
N ALA A 146 8.42 -6.22 15.10
CA ALA A 146 9.58 -5.48 14.58
C ALA A 146 10.76 -5.36 15.57
N GLU A 147 10.56 -5.67 16.85
CA GLU A 147 11.55 -5.46 17.92
C GLU A 147 12.57 -6.60 18.09
N ASP A 148 12.32 -7.80 17.53
CA ASP A 148 13.19 -8.98 17.72
C ASP A 148 14.38 -9.06 16.72
N LYS A 149 14.71 -7.95 16.06
CA LYS A 149 15.94 -7.80 15.25
C LYS A 149 16.91 -6.85 15.97
N LYS A 150 17.35 -7.21 17.18
CA LYS A 150 18.50 -6.60 17.86
C LYS A 150 19.70 -7.54 17.79
#